data_AF-A0A917EFV5-F1
#
_entry.id   AF-A0A917EFV5-F1
#
_cell.length_a   1.000
_cell.length_b   1.000
_cell.length_c   1.000
_cell.angle_alpha   90.00
_cell.angle_beta   90.00
_cell.angle_gamma   90.00
#
_symmetry.space_group_name_H-M   'P 1'
#
loop_
_entity.id
_entity.type
_entity.pdbx_description
1 polymer ?
#
loop_
_entity_poly.entity_id
_entity_poly.type
_entity_poly.pdbx_seq_one_letter_code
_entity_poly.pdbx_strand_id
1 'polypeptide(L)'
;MKQFNHVLMNRYHYQTEATRFDTIDRIKLGIQGYIIGLYAQPDIETALTKLDTGWQLLAEYEADRDLTESLERIANTYKGG
;
A
#
# COMPACT_ATOMS: atom_id res chain seq x y z
N MET A 1 21.36 23.22 -9.02
CA MET A 1 20.69 22.00 -8.55
C MET A 1 19.22 22.13 -8.91
N LYS A 2 18.65 21.19 -9.69
CA LYS A 2 17.22 21.24 -10.01
C LYS A 2 16.45 20.94 -8.73
N GLN A 3 15.75 21.95 -8.21
CA GLN A 3 14.81 21.83 -7.12
C GLN A 3 13.68 20.94 -7.65
N PHE A 4 13.63 19.69 -7.21
CA PHE A 4 12.46 18.86 -7.48
C PHE A 4 11.31 19.52 -6.74
N ASN A 5 10.43 20.18 -7.48
CA ASN A 5 9.17 20.64 -6.91
C ASN A 5 8.48 19.37 -6.39
N HIS A 6 8.39 19.21 -5.07
CA HIS A 6 7.41 18.30 -4.48
C HIS A 6 6.07 18.77 -5.03
N VAL A 7 5.55 18.03 -6.01
CA VAL A 7 4.15 18.19 -6.41
C VAL A 7 3.37 17.94 -5.13
N LEU A 8 2.47 18.85 -4.76
CA LEU A 8 1.58 18.66 -3.61
C LEU A 8 0.82 17.34 -3.83
N MET A 9 1.28 16.29 -3.16
CA MET A 9 0.64 14.99 -3.16
C MET A 9 -0.24 14.91 -1.92
N ASN A 10 -1.41 14.30 -2.08
CA ASN A 10 -2.27 14.03 -0.95
C ASN A 10 -1.78 12.75 -0.26
N ARG A 11 -1.84 12.75 1.07
CA ARG A 11 -1.57 11.56 1.86
C ARG A 11 -2.86 10.73 1.95
N TYR A 12 -2.75 9.47 1.55
CA TYR A 12 -3.83 8.49 1.60
C TYR A 12 -3.45 7.33 2.52
N HIS A 13 -4.45 6.59 2.99
CA HIS A 13 -4.25 5.35 3.72
C HIS A 13 -5.10 4.24 3.11
N TYR A 14 -4.58 3.02 3.16
CA TYR A 14 -5.27 1.81 2.75
C TYR A 14 -5.04 0.72 3.79
N GLN A 15 -6.13 0.05 4.19
CA GLN A 15 -6.07 -1.09 5.09
C GLN A 15 -6.71 -2.29 4.39
N THR A 16 -5.99 -3.42 4.36
CA THR A 16 -6.54 -4.66 3.81
C THR A 16 -7.45 -5.37 4.82
N GLU A 17 -8.44 -6.10 4.30
CA GLU A 17 -9.29 -6.99 5.11
C GLU A 17 -8.66 -8.38 5.36
N ALA A 18 -7.54 -8.71 4.70
CA ALA A 18 -6.86 -9.97 4.94
C ALA A 18 -6.25 -10.00 6.35
N THR A 19 -6.41 -11.14 7.06
CA THR A 19 -5.91 -11.31 8.44
C THR A 19 -4.82 -12.38 8.57
N ARG A 20 -4.63 -13.20 7.53
CA ARG A 20 -3.60 -14.24 7.49
C ARG A 20 -2.25 -13.66 7.09
N PHE A 21 -1.21 -13.95 7.87
CA PHE A 21 0.13 -13.39 7.65
C PHE A 21 0.69 -13.68 6.25
N ASP A 22 0.57 -14.91 5.78
CA ASP A 22 1.05 -15.34 4.46
C ASP A 22 0.36 -14.59 3.32
N THR A 23 -0.94 -14.33 3.46
CA THR A 23 -1.68 -13.50 2.51
C THR A 23 -1.24 -12.05 2.60
N ILE A 24 -1.18 -11.48 3.81
CA ILE A 24 -0.84 -10.07 4.01
C ILE A 24 0.57 -9.74 3.52
N ASP A 25 1.56 -10.60 3.78
CA ASP A 25 2.94 -10.37 3.35
C ASP A 25 3.05 -10.25 1.82
N ARG A 26 2.28 -11.08 1.09
CA ARG A 26 2.18 -10.98 -0.38
C ARG A 26 1.47 -9.70 -0.82
N ILE A 27 0.39 -9.31 -0.13
CA ILE A 27 -0.33 -8.05 -0.40
C ILE A 27 0.59 -6.85 -0.20
N LYS A 28 1.36 -6.82 0.90
CA LYS A 28 2.35 -5.77 1.18
C LYS A 28 3.33 -5.62 0.03
N LEU A 29 3.93 -6.72 -0.44
CA LEU A 29 4.87 -6.71 -1.55
C LEU A 29 4.21 -6.23 -2.86
N GLY A 30 2.97 -6.65 -3.12
CA GLY A 30 2.21 -6.19 -4.29
C GLY A 30 1.92 -4.69 -4.27
N ILE A 31 1.51 -4.15 -3.11
CA ILE A 31 1.24 -2.71 -2.92
C ILE A 31 2.53 -1.90 -3.09
N GLN A 32 3.63 -2.33 -2.44
CA GLN A 32 4.93 -1.66 -2.55
C GLN A 32 5.41 -1.66 -4.01
N GLY A 33 5.34 -2.81 -4.69
CA GLY A 33 5.73 -2.93 -6.10
C GLY A 33 4.89 -2.04 -7.02
N TYR A 34 3.58 -1.94 -6.78
CA TYR A 34 2.70 -1.09 -7.57
C TYR A 34 3.03 0.40 -7.42
N ILE A 35 3.20 0.88 -6.19
CA ILE A 35 3.48 2.30 -5.94
C ILE A 35 4.88 2.68 -6.44
N ILE A 36 5.89 1.82 -6.23
CA ILE A 36 7.24 2.02 -6.78
C ILE A 36 7.22 2.05 -8.31
N GLY A 37 6.38 1.24 -8.95
CA GLY A 37 6.23 1.23 -10.41
C GLY A 37 5.51 2.45 -10.99
N LEU A 38 4.69 3.14 -10.18
CA LEU A 38 3.90 4.30 -10.61
C LEU A 38 4.63 5.63 -10.44
N TYR A 39 5.38 5.80 -9.34
CA TYR A 39 5.95 7.09 -8.97
C TYR A 39 7.48 7.06 -9.04
N ALA A 40 8.07 8.13 -9.58
CA ALA A 40 9.52 8.26 -9.68
C ALA A 40 10.21 8.44 -8.31
N GLN A 41 9.50 9.01 -7.33
CA GLN A 41 9.91 9.16 -5.94
C GLN A 41 8.73 8.74 -5.05
N PRO A 42 8.52 7.42 -4.88
CA PRO A 42 7.40 6.91 -4.11
C PRO A 42 7.63 7.18 -2.62
N ASP A 43 6.66 7.80 -1.96
CA ASP A 43 6.58 7.83 -0.50
C ASP A 43 5.48 6.86 -0.05
N ILE A 44 5.89 5.76 0.56
CA ILE A 44 5.01 4.73 1.08
C ILE A 44 5.58 4.14 2.37
N GLU A 45 4.74 4.14 3.40
CA GLU A 45 5.00 3.45 4.66
C GLU A 45 4.01 2.30 4.81
N THR A 46 4.49 1.14 5.25
CA THR A 46 3.63 -0.01 5.55
C THR A 46 3.85 -0.45 6.98
N ALA A 47 2.76 -0.62 7.71
CA ALA A 47 2.76 -1.10 9.09
C ALA A 47 2.07 -2.46 9.16
N LEU A 48 2.74 -3.42 9.81
CA LEU A 48 2.24 -4.76 10.04
C LEU A 48 2.01 -4.96 11.54
N THR A 49 0.76 -5.13 11.95
CA THR A 49 0.39 -5.23 13.36
C THR A 49 -0.21 -6.60 13.64
N LYS A 50 0.27 -7.28 14.68
CA LYS A 50 -0.36 -8.51 15.18
C LYS A 50 -1.51 -8.14 16.13
N LEU A 51 -2.69 -8.66 15.85
CA LEU A 51 -3.92 -8.50 16.63
C LEU A 51 -4.36 -9.87 17.19
N ASP A 52 -5.32 -9.87 18.12
CA ASP A 52 -5.89 -11.11 18.67
C ASP A 52 -6.61 -11.95 17.60
N THR A 53 -7.15 -11.30 16.57
CA THR A 53 -7.92 -11.90 15.48
C THR A 53 -7.07 -12.24 14.24
N GLY A 54 -5.76 -11.96 14.27
CA GLY A 54 -4.86 -12.21 13.15
C GLY A 54 -3.85 -11.07 12.96
N TRP A 55 -3.59 -10.71 11.72
CA TRP A 55 -2.68 -9.62 11.35
C TRP A 55 -3.44 -8.51 10.65
N GLN A 56 -2.89 -7.30 10.73
CA GLN A 56 -3.40 -6.12 10.05
C GLN A 56 -2.25 -5.50 9.25
N LEU A 57 -2.55 -5.10 8.02
CA LEU A 57 -1.65 -4.29 7.19
C LEU A 57 -2.31 -2.95 6.91
N LEU A 58 -1.59 -1.89 7.26
CA LEU A 58 -1.88 -0.52 6.89
C LEU A 58 -0.78 -0.04 5.93
N ALA A 59 -1.18 0.61 4.84
CA ALA A 59 -0.29 1.31 3.92
C ALA A 59 -0.67 2.78 3.89
N GLU A 60 0.29 3.66 4.17
CA GLU A 60 0.16 5.10 4.00
C GLU A 60 1.04 5.53 2.84
N TYR A 61 0.53 6.39 1.97
CA TYR A 61 1.24 6.77 0.75
C TYR A 61 0.90 8.18 0.30
N GLU A 62 1.85 8.83 -0.35
CA GLU A 62 1.63 10.09 -1.06
C GLU A 62 1.37 9.83 -2.54
N ALA A 63 0.26 10.38 -3.06
CA ALA A 63 -0.13 10.23 -4.45
C ALA A 63 -0.86 11.48 -4.98
N ASP A 64 -0.90 11.60 -6.30
CA ASP A 64 -1.71 12.59 -7.03
C ASP A 64 -3.21 12.28 -7.00
N ARG A 65 -3.59 11.04 -6.70
CA ARG A 65 -4.97 10.56 -6.56
C ARG A 65 -5.07 9.40 -5.58
N ASP A 66 -6.28 9.13 -5.10
CA ASP A 66 -6.56 7.96 -4.27
C ASP A 66 -6.37 6.67 -5.07
N LEU A 67 -5.57 5.74 -4.54
CA LEU A 67 -5.26 4.45 -5.16
C LEU A 67 -6.00 3.28 -4.49
N THR A 68 -6.86 3.54 -3.52
CA THR A 68 -7.57 2.53 -2.70
C THR A 68 -8.17 1.40 -3.53
N GLU A 69 -8.87 1.71 -4.62
CA GLU A 69 -9.47 0.70 -5.50
C GLU A 69 -8.42 -0.21 -6.15
N SER A 70 -7.29 0.36 -6.59
CA SER A 70 -6.18 -0.41 -7.16
C SER A 70 -5.50 -1.27 -6.11
N LEU A 71 -5.28 -0.74 -4.91
CA LEU A 71 -4.68 -1.51 -3.81
C LEU A 71 -5.60 -2.64 -3.35
N GLU A 72 -6.91 -2.43 -3.34
CA GLU A 72 -7.90 -3.47 -3.03
C GLU A 72 -7.93 -4.57 -4.10
N ARG A 73 -7.80 -4.22 -5.39
CA ARG A 73 -7.66 -5.23 -6.46
C ARG A 73 -6.40 -6.08 -6.30
N ILE A 74 -5.28 -5.45 -5.93
CA ILE A 74 -4.04 -6.17 -5.62
C ILE A 74 -4.28 -7.11 -4.44
N ALA A 75 -4.90 -6.62 -3.37
CA ALA A 75 -5.22 -7.44 -2.21
C ALA A 75 -6.07 -8.66 -2.57
N ASN A 76 -7.13 -8.46 -3.35
CA ASN A 76 -8.05 -9.52 -3.76
C ASN A 76 -7.38 -10.59 -4.65
N THR A 77 -6.35 -10.23 -5.41
CA THR A 77 -5.55 -11.19 -6.20
C THR A 77 -4.88 -12.23 -5.30
N TYR A 78 -4.44 -11.83 -4.10
CA TYR A 78 -3.79 -12.73 -3.15
C TYR A 78 -4.75 -13.39 -2.15
N LYS A 79 -5.95 -12.82 -1.93
CA LYS A 79 -7.00 -13.44 -1.11
C LYS A 79 -7.67 -14.63 -1.80
N GLY A 80 -7.79 -14.60 -3.13
CA GLY A 80 -8.49 -15.62 -3.92
C GLY A 80 -7.61 -16.77 -4.44
N GLY A 81 -6.34 -16.82 -4.05
CA GLY A 81 -5.36 -17.83 -4.47
C GLY A 81 -5.12 -18.93 -3.43
#